data_AF-A0A3E1NX60-F1
#
_entry.id   AF-A0A3E1NX60-F1
#
_cell.length_a   1.000
_cell.length_b   1.000
_cell.length_c   1.000
_cell.angle_alpha   90.00
_cell.angle_beta   90.00
_cell.angle_gamma   90.00
#
_symmetry.space_group_name_H-M   'P 1'
#
loop_
_entity.id
_entity.type
_entity.pdbx_description
1 polymer ?
#
loop_
_entity_poly.entity_id
_entity_poly.type
_entity_poly.pdbx_seq_one_letter_code
_entity_poly.pdbx_strand_id
1 'polypeptide(L)'
;MQESTLYPVTNMSGIDGGFSINFIRGLKSYELTNHLGNVLATVSDRKTGISYNNSVFDHYEAILTSTQEYYPFGFMMPGRGSSSAYRYGFNGQKKSDELSGKGNHTTAEFWEYDSRLGRRWNIDPVVKHYESPFATFDNRPIWLGDPNGMDSTQRNKAIRRGREYIDKKPKKNTYEYGAKGAQPGEGTIDCSGLISQLIIYAGETDPNYGSTGHGVSNIEQNLPRVDPKDVVPGNLATFYFPADEDAPYHIGIISSVQRDEAGNIQSFTLIHSSGSIGLNEKTVPLDGKDYYAKHISGYLKFDMIPDPVKKVNASLY
;
A
#
# COMPACT_ATOMS: atom_id res chain seq x y z
N MET A 1 -17.16 2.70 -18.30
CA MET A 1 -18.44 2.45 -19.00
C MET A 1 -18.09 1.79 -20.31
N GLN A 2 -18.79 0.69 -20.61
CA GLN A 2 -18.47 -0.30 -21.64
C GLN A 2 -18.66 0.30 -23.05
N GLU A 3 -17.61 0.26 -23.89
CA GLU A 3 -17.78 0.48 -25.32
C GLU A 3 -18.78 -0.56 -25.85
N SER A 4 -19.83 -0.11 -26.53
CA SER A 4 -20.79 -1.00 -27.17
C SER A 4 -20.08 -1.85 -28.22
N THR A 5 -20.07 -3.17 -28.04
CA THR A 5 -19.36 -4.14 -28.89
C THR A 5 -20.02 -4.40 -30.25
N LEU A 6 -20.87 -3.49 -30.73
CA LEU A 6 -21.56 -3.61 -32.02
C LEU A 6 -21.26 -2.37 -32.87
N TYR A 7 -20.29 -2.52 -33.78
CA TYR A 7 -19.96 -1.51 -34.77
C TYR A 7 -20.98 -1.56 -35.91
N PRO A 8 -21.70 -0.47 -36.23
CA PRO A 8 -22.61 -0.45 -37.37
C PRO A 8 -21.81 -0.64 -38.67
N VAL A 9 -22.17 -1.66 -39.44
CA VAL A 9 -21.60 -1.91 -40.77
C VAL A 9 -22.15 -0.84 -41.71
N THR A 10 -21.26 -0.09 -42.34
CA THR A 10 -21.64 0.93 -43.33
C THR A 10 -21.31 0.40 -44.71
N ASN A 11 -22.33 0.25 -45.56
CA ASN A 11 -22.14 -0.22 -46.92
C ASN A 11 -21.73 0.95 -47.83
N MET A 12 -20.57 0.87 -48.46
CA MET A 12 -20.11 1.82 -49.47
C MET A 12 -20.16 1.15 -50.85
N SER A 13 -20.72 1.81 -51.86
CA SER A 13 -20.79 1.22 -53.20
C SER A 13 -19.39 0.97 -53.78
N GLY A 14 -19.12 -0.28 -54.15
CA GLY A 14 -17.87 -0.72 -54.81
C GLY A 14 -16.82 -1.33 -53.88
N ILE A 15 -17.06 -1.38 -52.57
CA ILE A 15 -16.19 -2.02 -51.57
C ILE A 15 -17.12 -2.69 -50.55
N ASP A 16 -16.88 -3.96 -50.20
CA ASP A 16 -17.75 -4.69 -49.26
C ASP A 16 -17.86 -3.98 -47.89
N GLY A 17 -18.87 -4.32 -47.10
CA GLY A 17 -19.26 -3.62 -45.87
C GLY A 17 -18.11 -3.35 -44.90
N GLY A 18 -17.88 -2.09 -44.55
CA GLY A 18 -16.84 -1.67 -43.61
C GLY A 18 -17.37 -1.46 -42.19
N PHE A 19 -16.57 -1.76 -41.17
CA PHE A 19 -16.88 -1.39 -39.79
C PHE A 19 -16.65 0.11 -39.59
N SER A 20 -17.69 0.85 -39.16
CA SER A 20 -17.55 2.25 -38.78
C SER A 20 -17.29 2.37 -37.27
N ILE A 21 -16.10 2.86 -36.92
CA ILE A 21 -15.74 3.22 -35.54
C ILE A 21 -16.06 4.70 -35.31
N ASN A 22 -17.21 5.00 -34.70
CA ASN A 22 -17.55 6.36 -34.31
C ASN A 22 -16.97 6.66 -32.92
N PHE A 23 -15.92 7.49 -32.87
CA PHE A 23 -15.42 8.03 -31.60
C PHE A 23 -16.32 9.16 -31.10
N ILE A 24 -17.23 8.85 -30.18
CA ILE A 24 -18.06 9.88 -29.54
C ILE A 24 -17.17 10.64 -28.52
N ARG A 25 -16.87 11.90 -28.83
CA ARG A 25 -16.15 12.82 -27.93
C ARG A 25 -17.09 13.36 -26.85
N GLY A 26 -16.55 13.63 -25.67
CA GLY A 26 -17.30 14.11 -24.51
C GLY A 26 -17.75 13.02 -23.55
N LEU A 27 -17.38 11.76 -23.82
CA LEU A 27 -17.70 10.61 -22.96
C LEU A 27 -16.52 10.16 -22.09
N LYS A 28 -15.30 10.63 -22.39
CA LYS A 28 -14.12 10.33 -21.58
C LYS A 28 -13.76 11.55 -20.73
N SER A 29 -13.30 11.28 -19.51
CA SER A 29 -12.79 12.27 -18.58
C SER A 29 -11.41 11.83 -18.11
N TYR A 30 -10.49 12.78 -18.04
CA TYR A 30 -9.13 12.61 -17.56
C TYR A 30 -8.98 13.30 -16.22
N GLU A 31 -8.21 12.70 -15.31
CA GLU A 31 -7.96 13.24 -13.97
C GLU A 31 -6.55 13.82 -13.92
N LEU A 32 -6.44 15.06 -13.45
CA LEU A 32 -5.17 15.74 -13.21
C LEU A 32 -4.90 15.72 -11.71
N THR A 33 -3.86 14.99 -11.33
CA THR A 33 -3.54 14.71 -9.92
C THR A 33 -2.33 15.49 -9.42
N ASN A 34 -2.28 15.73 -8.11
CA ASN A 34 -1.06 16.22 -7.45
C ASN A 34 -0.11 15.06 -7.06
N HIS A 35 0.98 15.38 -6.37
CA HIS A 35 2.00 14.41 -5.96
C HIS A 35 1.50 13.34 -4.99
N LEU A 36 0.38 13.60 -4.29
CA LEU A 36 -0.34 12.66 -3.43
C LEU A 36 -1.51 11.98 -4.16
N GLY A 37 -1.59 12.08 -5.49
CA GLY A 37 -2.68 11.47 -6.26
C GLY A 37 -4.05 12.12 -6.05
N ASN A 38 -4.15 13.26 -5.36
CA ASN A 38 -5.41 13.99 -5.23
C ASN A 38 -5.80 14.57 -6.59
N VAL A 39 -7.02 14.29 -7.05
CA VAL A 39 -7.54 14.87 -8.29
C VAL A 39 -7.85 16.34 -8.03
N LEU A 40 -7.11 17.24 -8.69
CA LEU A 40 -7.31 18.69 -8.60
C LEU A 40 -8.23 19.21 -9.70
N ALA A 41 -8.23 18.55 -10.84
CA ALA A 41 -9.03 18.92 -12.00
C ALA A 41 -9.41 17.69 -12.82
N THR A 42 -10.58 17.72 -13.44
CA THR A 42 -10.99 16.73 -14.43
C THR A 42 -11.28 17.39 -15.76
N VAL A 43 -10.84 16.78 -16.86
CA VAL A 43 -10.89 17.36 -18.21
C VAL A 43 -11.55 16.39 -19.18
N SER A 44 -12.46 16.86 -20.03
CA SER A 44 -13.12 16.03 -21.04
C SER A 44 -12.23 15.78 -22.27
N ASP A 45 -12.43 14.66 -22.96
CA ASP A 45 -11.82 14.40 -24.28
C ASP A 45 -12.41 15.24 -25.43
N ARG A 46 -13.41 16.07 -25.14
CA ARG A 46 -13.95 17.07 -26.06
C ARG A 46 -13.09 18.34 -26.02
N LYS A 47 -12.54 18.71 -27.18
CA LYS A 47 -11.87 19.99 -27.42
C LYS A 47 -12.87 21.05 -27.87
N THR A 48 -12.73 22.28 -27.39
CA THR A 48 -13.47 23.45 -27.87
C THR A 48 -12.54 24.31 -28.69
N GLY A 49 -12.85 24.50 -29.98
CA GLY A 49 -12.09 25.41 -30.83
C GLY A 49 -12.48 26.85 -30.55
N ILE A 50 -11.51 27.72 -30.33
CA ILE A 50 -11.69 29.16 -30.20
C ILE A 50 -11.25 29.82 -31.51
N SER A 51 -12.06 30.76 -32.01
CA SER A 51 -11.75 31.56 -33.19
C SER A 51 -12.13 33.01 -32.92
N TYR A 52 -11.18 33.93 -33.13
CA TYR A 52 -11.43 35.36 -32.97
C TYR A 52 -12.08 35.98 -34.21
N ASN A 53 -11.94 35.34 -35.37
CA ASN A 53 -12.41 35.85 -36.66
C ASN A 53 -13.47 34.96 -37.32
N ASN A 54 -13.94 33.90 -36.64
CA ASN A 54 -14.91 32.91 -37.12
C ASN A 54 -14.56 32.27 -38.48
N SER A 55 -13.29 32.29 -38.89
CA SER A 55 -12.84 31.81 -40.20
C SER A 55 -11.94 30.58 -40.07
N VAL A 56 -11.00 30.62 -39.12
CA VAL A 56 -10.12 29.49 -38.77
C VAL A 56 -10.02 29.39 -37.26
N PHE A 57 -9.90 28.17 -36.73
CA PHE A 57 -9.61 27.97 -35.31
C PHE A 57 -8.18 28.43 -35.00
N ASP A 58 -8.04 29.36 -34.05
CA ASP A 58 -6.75 29.89 -33.64
C ASP A 58 -6.06 28.95 -32.64
N HIS A 59 -6.84 28.43 -31.68
CA HIS A 59 -6.39 27.44 -30.70
C HIS A 59 -7.56 26.56 -30.21
N TYR A 60 -7.21 25.50 -29.48
CA TYR A 60 -8.16 24.62 -28.80
C TYR A 60 -8.00 24.73 -27.30
N GLU A 61 -9.12 24.87 -26.60
CA GLU A 61 -9.18 24.80 -25.15
C GLU A 61 -9.79 23.47 -24.69
N ALA A 62 -9.26 22.96 -23.59
CA ALA A 62 -9.77 21.76 -22.97
C ALA A 62 -10.98 22.11 -22.10
N ILE A 63 -12.00 21.25 -22.11
CA ILE A 63 -13.20 21.46 -21.28
C ILE A 63 -12.94 20.90 -19.88
N LEU A 64 -12.92 21.79 -18.90
CA LEU A 64 -12.78 21.47 -17.49
C LEU A 64 -14.16 21.05 -16.91
N THR A 65 -14.24 19.86 -16.33
CA THR A 65 -15.49 19.28 -15.79
C THR A 65 -15.55 19.34 -14.26
N SER A 66 -14.41 19.39 -13.58
CA SER A 66 -14.33 19.72 -12.16
C SER A 66 -12.99 20.37 -11.80
N THR A 67 -13.00 21.20 -10.77
CA THR A 67 -11.81 21.66 -10.07
C THR A 67 -12.02 21.60 -8.57
N GLN A 68 -10.94 21.31 -7.84
CA GLN A 68 -10.91 21.31 -6.40
C GLN A 68 -9.48 21.50 -5.92
N GLU A 69 -9.30 22.39 -4.95
CA GLU A 69 -8.03 22.57 -4.25
C GLU A 69 -8.22 22.31 -2.76
N TYR A 70 -7.14 21.88 -2.10
CA TYR A 70 -7.16 21.40 -0.73
C TYR A 70 -6.16 22.15 0.14
N TYR A 71 -6.57 22.43 1.38
CA TYR A 71 -5.64 22.68 2.48
C TYR A 71 -4.84 21.40 2.79
N PRO A 72 -3.72 21.48 3.55
CA PRO A 72 -2.84 20.34 3.80
C PRO A 72 -3.55 19.07 4.28
N PHE A 73 -4.56 19.18 5.16
CA PHE A 73 -5.34 18.05 5.67
C PHE A 73 -6.55 17.66 4.79
N GLY A 74 -6.62 18.15 3.56
CA GLY A 74 -7.67 17.75 2.62
C GLY A 74 -8.99 18.52 2.72
N PHE A 75 -9.08 19.55 3.59
CA PHE A 75 -10.25 20.44 3.57
C PHE A 75 -10.28 21.21 2.26
N MET A 76 -11.41 21.18 1.56
CA MET A 76 -11.56 21.91 0.31
C MET A 76 -11.47 23.42 0.55
N MET A 77 -10.61 24.11 -0.20
CA MET A 77 -10.45 25.55 -0.05
C MET A 77 -11.72 26.29 -0.51
N PRO A 78 -12.39 27.05 0.38
CA PRO A 78 -13.59 27.79 0.01
C PRO A 78 -13.32 28.73 -1.17
N GLY A 79 -14.19 28.70 -2.18
CA GLY A 79 -14.06 29.53 -3.38
C GLY A 79 -13.02 29.06 -4.40
N ARG A 80 -12.31 27.94 -4.16
CA ARG A 80 -11.34 27.35 -5.11
C ARG A 80 -11.73 25.95 -5.59
N GLY A 81 -13.03 25.69 -5.66
CA GLY A 81 -13.59 24.48 -6.26
C GLY A 81 -14.75 24.84 -7.19
N SER A 82 -14.87 24.13 -8.30
CA SER A 82 -15.94 24.29 -9.28
C SER A 82 -16.32 22.91 -9.81
N SER A 83 -17.37 22.32 -9.22
CA SER A 83 -18.19 21.20 -9.72
C SER A 83 -18.69 20.35 -8.54
N SER A 84 -19.97 19.98 -8.58
CA SER A 84 -20.65 19.26 -7.50
C SER A 84 -20.71 17.74 -7.69
N ALA A 85 -20.25 17.21 -8.83
CA ALA A 85 -20.51 15.82 -9.21
C ALA A 85 -19.32 14.86 -8.99
N TYR A 86 -18.12 15.36 -8.69
CA TYR A 86 -16.95 14.50 -8.53
C TYR A 86 -16.95 13.80 -7.15
N ARG A 87 -17.08 12.47 -7.18
CA ARG A 87 -17.37 11.61 -6.01
C ARG A 87 -16.18 11.33 -5.10
N TYR A 88 -14.97 11.60 -5.57
CA TYR A 88 -13.74 11.34 -4.82
C TYR A 88 -13.13 12.65 -4.31
N GLY A 89 -12.50 12.59 -3.14
CA GLY A 89 -11.92 13.72 -2.43
C GLY A 89 -10.44 13.51 -2.15
N PHE A 90 -10.02 13.90 -0.94
CA PHE A 90 -8.64 13.78 -0.50
C PHE A 90 -8.16 12.31 -0.47
N ASN A 91 -6.90 12.09 -0.82
CA ASN A 91 -6.23 10.81 -1.02
C ASN A 91 -6.99 9.80 -1.90
N GLY A 92 -7.81 10.29 -2.83
CA GLY A 92 -8.61 9.44 -3.73
C GLY A 92 -9.75 8.70 -3.04
N GLN A 93 -10.09 9.08 -1.80
CA GLN A 93 -11.16 8.46 -1.03
C GLN A 93 -12.53 8.99 -1.44
N LYS A 94 -13.58 8.18 -1.26
CA LYS A 94 -14.94 8.59 -1.63
C LYS A 94 -15.44 9.63 -0.62
N LYS A 95 -16.08 10.69 -1.11
CA LYS A 95 -16.71 11.72 -0.27
C LYS A 95 -17.95 11.16 0.43
N SER A 96 -18.14 11.53 1.68
CA SER A 96 -19.32 11.25 2.50
C SER A 96 -20.06 12.56 2.81
N ASP A 97 -20.60 13.18 1.75
CA ASP A 97 -21.19 14.52 1.82
C ASP A 97 -22.44 14.58 2.74
N GLU A 98 -23.05 13.42 3.01
CA GLU A 98 -24.20 13.26 3.88
C GLU A 98 -23.90 13.50 5.37
N LEU A 99 -22.62 13.42 5.79
CA LEU A 99 -22.24 13.52 7.21
C LEU A 99 -22.08 14.98 7.68
N SER A 100 -21.20 15.74 7.04
CA SER A 100 -20.92 17.13 7.42
C SER A 100 -20.92 18.09 6.23
N GLY A 101 -21.64 17.75 5.16
CA GLY A 101 -21.69 18.55 3.94
C GLY A 101 -20.54 18.29 2.99
N LYS A 102 -20.55 19.01 1.87
CA LYS A 102 -19.74 18.71 0.68
C LYS A 102 -18.23 18.73 0.94
N GLY A 103 -17.58 17.60 0.72
CA GLY A 103 -16.12 17.45 0.75
C GLY A 103 -15.49 17.52 2.14
N ASN A 104 -16.30 17.52 3.20
CA ASN A 104 -15.81 17.61 4.58
C ASN A 104 -15.46 16.24 5.17
N HIS A 105 -16.09 15.18 4.68
CA HIS A 105 -15.78 13.81 5.07
C HIS A 105 -15.37 12.96 3.87
N THR A 106 -14.44 12.05 4.13
CA THR A 106 -14.12 10.97 3.22
C THR A 106 -14.12 9.64 3.95
N THR A 107 -14.56 8.61 3.24
CA THR A 107 -14.63 7.24 3.75
C THR A 107 -13.58 6.36 3.06
N ALA A 108 -12.99 5.47 3.85
CA ALA A 108 -12.16 4.38 3.37
C ALA A 108 -12.49 3.11 4.16
N GLU A 109 -11.92 1.98 3.76
CA GLU A 109 -12.25 0.67 4.31
C GLU A 109 -12.18 0.60 5.85
N PHE A 110 -11.19 1.24 6.44
CA PHE A 110 -10.93 1.17 7.88
C PHE A 110 -11.14 2.50 8.60
N TRP A 111 -11.66 3.53 7.95
CA TRP A 111 -11.91 4.80 8.63
C TRP A 111 -13.03 5.67 8.04
N GLU A 112 -13.44 6.65 8.85
CA GLU A 112 -14.13 7.85 8.38
C GLU A 112 -13.28 9.06 8.79
N TYR A 113 -12.96 9.94 7.84
CA TYR A 113 -12.00 11.02 8.01
C TYR A 113 -12.68 12.39 7.90
N ASP A 114 -12.50 13.26 8.92
CA ASP A 114 -12.92 14.66 8.87
C ASP A 114 -11.75 15.53 8.38
N SER A 115 -11.88 16.05 7.17
CA SER A 115 -10.83 16.82 6.51
C SER A 115 -10.64 18.22 7.11
N ARG A 116 -11.65 18.75 7.82
CA ARG A 116 -11.60 20.05 8.49
C ARG A 116 -10.78 19.97 9.78
N LEU A 117 -10.93 18.87 10.50
CA LEU A 117 -10.20 18.61 11.75
C LEU A 117 -8.84 17.97 11.49
N GLY A 118 -8.66 17.29 10.35
CA GLY A 118 -7.47 16.49 10.10
C GLY A 118 -7.38 15.28 11.03
N ARG A 119 -8.52 14.63 11.28
CA ARG A 119 -8.66 13.54 12.25
C ARG A 119 -9.61 12.47 11.72
N ARG A 120 -9.31 11.21 12.09
CA ARG A 120 -10.22 10.07 11.91
C ARG A 120 -11.28 10.05 13.01
N TRP A 121 -12.48 9.55 12.71
CA TRP A 121 -13.59 9.44 13.68
C TRP A 121 -13.57 8.14 14.48
N ASN A 122 -12.99 7.09 13.93
CA ASN A 122 -12.81 5.81 14.61
C ASN A 122 -11.36 5.64 15.08
N ILE A 123 -11.17 4.83 16.11
CA ILE A 123 -9.86 4.42 16.61
C ILE A 123 -9.10 3.68 15.50
N ASP A 124 -7.80 4.00 15.35
CA ASP A 124 -6.92 3.29 14.44
C ASP A 124 -6.82 1.80 14.78
N PRO A 125 -7.13 0.88 13.84
CA PRO A 125 -6.87 -0.54 14.02
C PRO A 125 -5.40 -0.85 14.29
N VAL A 126 -4.48 -0.02 13.79
CA VAL A 126 -3.05 -0.12 14.03
C VAL A 126 -2.70 0.71 15.25
N VAL A 127 -2.47 0.03 16.38
CA VAL A 127 -2.04 0.69 17.62
C VAL A 127 -0.60 1.20 17.46
N LYS A 128 -0.43 2.49 17.74
CA LYS A 128 0.87 3.17 17.82
C LYS A 128 0.98 3.79 19.20
N HIS A 129 1.86 3.26 20.05
CA HIS A 129 1.94 3.71 21.46
C HIS A 129 2.45 5.16 21.63
N TYR A 130 3.11 5.70 20.60
CA TYR A 130 3.67 7.05 20.58
C TYR A 130 2.78 8.07 19.84
N GLU A 131 1.67 7.63 19.24
CA GLU A 131 0.76 8.47 18.45
C GLU A 131 -0.68 8.30 18.95
N SER A 132 -1.47 9.38 18.92
CA SER A 132 -2.89 9.27 19.28
C SER A 132 -3.61 8.36 18.28
N PRO A 133 -4.51 7.45 18.72
CA PRO A 133 -5.28 6.60 17.82
C PRO A 133 -6.25 7.37 16.90
N PHE A 134 -6.36 8.69 17.07
CA PHE A 134 -7.15 9.58 16.21
C PHE A 134 -6.28 10.49 15.31
N ALA A 135 -4.96 10.40 15.45
CA ALA A 135 -4.06 11.12 14.57
C ALA A 135 -4.10 10.51 13.15
N THR A 136 -3.71 11.32 12.17
CA THR A 136 -3.70 10.93 10.76
C THR A 136 -2.42 11.42 10.12
N PHE A 137 -1.85 10.59 9.24
CA PHE A 137 -0.68 10.93 8.43
C PHE A 137 0.55 11.36 9.24
N ASP A 138 0.69 10.96 10.52
CA ASP A 138 1.75 11.44 11.42
C ASP A 138 1.84 12.99 11.47
N ASN A 139 0.70 13.67 11.29
CA ASN A 139 0.59 15.12 11.11
C ASN A 139 1.43 15.70 9.94
N ARG A 140 1.81 14.87 8.97
CA ARG A 140 2.58 15.23 7.75
C ARG A 140 1.76 14.97 6.47
N PRO A 141 0.54 15.52 6.33
CA PRO A 141 -0.40 15.19 5.25
C PRO A 141 0.04 15.67 3.86
N ILE A 142 1.12 16.47 3.78
CA ILE A 142 1.74 16.89 2.52
C ILE A 142 2.58 15.75 1.92
N TRP A 143 3.12 14.85 2.74
CA TRP A 143 4.03 13.79 2.31
C TRP A 143 3.39 12.42 2.30
N LEU A 144 2.44 12.21 3.21
CA LEU A 144 1.89 10.91 3.55
C LEU A 144 0.40 10.88 3.21
N GLY A 145 -0.08 9.72 2.79
CA GLY A 145 -1.51 9.46 2.66
C GLY A 145 -1.85 8.13 3.29
N ASP A 146 -3.14 7.82 3.34
CA ASP A 146 -3.64 6.60 3.96
C ASP A 146 -4.79 6.09 3.10
N PRO A 147 -4.50 5.29 2.05
CA PRO A 147 -5.49 4.95 1.03
C PRO A 147 -6.68 4.13 1.55
N ASN A 148 -6.49 3.33 2.60
CA ASN A 148 -7.52 2.46 3.18
C ASN A 148 -7.88 2.83 4.62
N GLY A 149 -7.23 3.80 5.25
CA GLY A 149 -7.45 4.19 6.65
C GLY A 149 -6.70 3.31 7.66
N MET A 150 -5.70 2.57 7.17
CA MET A 150 -4.86 1.66 7.92
C MET A 150 -3.45 1.65 7.32
N ASP A 151 -2.48 2.08 8.11
CA ASP A 151 -1.06 2.17 7.77
C ASP A 151 -0.39 0.79 7.49
N SER A 152 -0.74 0.14 6.39
CA SER A 152 -0.55 -1.31 6.19
C SER A 152 0.03 -1.70 4.84
N THR A 153 0.27 -0.76 3.90
CA THR A 153 0.81 -1.16 2.60
C THR A 153 2.26 -1.61 2.71
N GLN A 154 3.02 -1.13 3.68
CA GLN A 154 4.39 -1.59 4.00
C GLN A 154 4.37 -3.09 4.33
N ARG A 155 3.49 -3.51 5.25
CA ARG A 155 3.30 -4.92 5.62
C ARG A 155 3.00 -5.79 4.41
N ASN A 156 2.03 -5.38 3.60
CA ASN A 156 1.63 -6.12 2.40
C ASN A 156 2.74 -6.16 1.33
N LYS A 157 3.49 -5.07 1.15
CA LYS A 157 4.66 -5.01 0.25
C LYS A 157 5.76 -5.98 0.70
N ALA A 158 6.07 -6.01 2.00
CA ALA A 158 7.05 -6.93 2.57
C ALA A 158 6.64 -8.40 2.38
N ILE A 159 5.38 -8.76 2.69
CA ILE A 159 4.88 -10.13 2.51
C ILE A 159 4.91 -10.54 1.04
N ARG A 160 4.42 -9.68 0.13
CA ARG A 160 4.42 -9.97 -1.31
C ARG A 160 5.85 -10.19 -1.80
N ARG A 161 6.78 -9.34 -1.37
CA ARG A 161 8.19 -9.45 -1.75
C ARG A 161 8.83 -10.73 -1.20
N GLY A 162 8.49 -11.12 0.03
CA GLY A 162 8.93 -12.39 0.61
C GLY A 162 8.44 -13.59 -0.20
N ARG A 163 7.17 -13.60 -0.62
CA ARG A 163 6.61 -14.66 -1.49
C ARG A 163 7.26 -14.68 -2.87
N GLU A 164 7.48 -13.51 -3.49
CA GLU A 164 8.21 -13.42 -4.75
C GLU A 164 9.62 -14.04 -4.65
N TYR A 165 10.28 -13.87 -3.50
CA TYR A 165 11.56 -14.52 -3.25
C TYR A 165 11.41 -16.03 -3.07
N ILE A 166 10.36 -16.53 -2.42
CA ILE A 166 10.13 -17.98 -2.32
C ILE A 166 9.91 -18.60 -3.71
N ASP A 167 9.11 -17.96 -4.55
CA ASP A 167 8.77 -18.45 -5.89
C ASP A 167 9.98 -18.48 -6.83
N LYS A 168 10.92 -17.54 -6.66
CA LYS A 168 12.12 -17.42 -7.48
C LYS A 168 13.31 -18.23 -6.96
N LYS A 169 13.08 -19.09 -5.97
CA LYS A 169 14.15 -19.84 -5.29
C LYS A 169 14.90 -20.77 -6.24
N PRO A 170 16.23 -20.63 -6.40
CA PRO A 170 17.02 -21.60 -7.14
C PRO A 170 17.05 -22.96 -6.42
N LYS A 171 17.25 -24.07 -7.13
CA LYS A 171 17.23 -25.45 -6.59
C LYS A 171 18.31 -25.77 -5.53
N LYS A 172 19.21 -24.83 -5.21
CA LYS A 172 20.22 -24.98 -4.15
C LYS A 172 19.75 -24.28 -2.87
N ASN A 173 20.12 -24.81 -1.71
CA ASN A 173 19.80 -24.26 -0.38
C ASN A 173 20.45 -22.88 -0.10
N THR A 174 21.19 -22.35 -1.07
CA THR A 174 21.83 -21.05 -1.05
C THR A 174 21.11 -20.14 -2.04
N TYR A 175 20.50 -19.08 -1.52
CA TYR A 175 20.38 -17.86 -2.31
C TYR A 175 21.77 -17.26 -2.44
N GLU A 176 22.24 -17.03 -3.67
CA GLU A 176 23.39 -16.17 -3.96
C GLU A 176 22.96 -14.70 -3.91
N TYR A 177 22.42 -14.21 -2.79
CA TYR A 177 22.18 -12.78 -2.54
C TYR A 177 22.66 -12.33 -1.16
N GLY A 178 23.57 -11.35 -1.15
CA GLY A 178 24.53 -11.14 -0.08
C GLY A 178 24.03 -10.70 1.27
N ALA A 179 24.83 -11.10 2.26
CA ALA A 179 24.80 -10.56 3.60
C ALA A 179 24.90 -9.03 3.54
N LYS A 180 24.07 -8.37 4.35
CA LYS A 180 24.04 -6.93 4.65
C LYS A 180 24.43 -6.00 3.48
N GLY A 181 23.44 -5.53 2.73
CA GLY A 181 23.61 -4.44 1.77
C GLY A 181 23.99 -4.84 0.35
N ALA A 182 24.10 -6.14 0.03
CA ALA A 182 24.30 -6.56 -1.35
C ALA A 182 22.98 -6.50 -2.14
N GLN A 183 23.07 -5.91 -3.34
CA GLN A 183 22.06 -6.05 -4.37
C GLN A 183 21.89 -7.53 -4.76
N PRO A 184 20.85 -7.84 -5.56
CA PRO A 184 20.72 -9.16 -6.14
C PRO A 184 21.97 -9.59 -6.97
N GLY A 185 23.02 -10.16 -6.35
CA GLY A 185 24.04 -11.01 -6.99
C GLY A 185 25.07 -11.74 -6.10
N GLU A 186 25.22 -11.45 -4.80
CA GLU A 186 26.50 -11.77 -4.11
C GLU A 186 26.41 -12.30 -2.65
N GLY A 187 26.16 -13.60 -2.38
CA GLY A 187 26.42 -14.23 -1.04
C GLY A 187 25.22 -14.88 -0.35
N THR A 188 25.35 -15.48 0.85
CA THR A 188 24.25 -16.21 1.55
C THR A 188 23.43 -15.29 2.48
N ILE A 189 22.11 -15.22 2.30
CA ILE A 189 21.20 -14.41 3.15
C ILE A 189 20.73 -15.17 4.40
N ASP A 190 21.01 -14.59 5.58
CA ASP A 190 20.53 -15.06 6.87
C ASP A 190 19.09 -14.57 7.15
N CYS A 191 18.45 -15.09 8.20
CA CYS A 191 17.09 -14.71 8.57
C CYS A 191 16.96 -13.21 8.87
N SER A 192 17.92 -12.61 9.58
CA SER A 192 17.94 -11.17 9.84
C SER A 192 18.15 -10.33 8.59
N GLY A 193 19.03 -10.73 7.68
CA GLY A 193 19.27 -10.04 6.41
C GLY A 193 18.04 -10.04 5.52
N LEU A 194 17.31 -11.15 5.46
CA LEU A 194 16.03 -11.24 4.75
C LEU A 194 15.04 -10.20 5.29
N ILE A 195 14.83 -10.18 6.61
CA ILE A 195 13.89 -9.25 7.24
C ILE A 195 14.30 -7.80 7.00
N SER A 196 15.58 -7.47 7.14
CA SER A 196 16.11 -6.13 6.86
C SER A 196 15.75 -5.68 5.43
N GLN A 197 15.97 -6.55 4.44
CA GLN A 197 15.64 -6.26 3.04
C GLN A 197 14.14 -6.10 2.78
N LEU A 198 13.30 -6.93 3.41
CA LEU A 198 11.85 -6.82 3.26
C LEU A 198 11.33 -5.51 3.85
N ILE A 199 11.88 -5.08 4.99
CA ILE A 199 11.51 -3.82 5.67
C ILE A 199 11.97 -2.61 4.86
N ILE A 200 13.22 -2.60 4.39
CA ILE A 200 13.74 -1.55 3.51
C ILE A 200 12.90 -1.44 2.22
N TYR A 201 12.58 -2.59 1.61
CA TYR A 201 11.74 -2.62 0.40
C TYR A 201 10.31 -2.10 0.66
N ALA A 202 9.79 -2.33 1.87
CA ALA A 202 8.48 -1.84 2.27
C ALA A 202 8.42 -0.32 2.46
N GLY A 203 9.57 0.36 2.49
CA GLY A 203 9.70 1.81 2.65
C GLY A 203 10.11 2.26 4.05
N GLU A 204 10.53 1.32 4.89
CA GLU A 204 10.90 1.56 6.28
C GLU A 204 12.43 1.60 6.44
N THR A 205 12.92 2.16 7.54
CA THR A 205 14.36 2.16 7.84
C THR A 205 14.85 0.76 8.23
N ASP A 206 16.06 0.39 7.83
CA ASP A 206 16.68 -0.88 8.24
C ASP A 206 16.76 -0.95 9.77
N PRO A 207 16.11 -1.93 10.44
CA PRO A 207 16.16 -2.08 11.89
C PRO A 207 17.38 -2.89 12.37
N ASN A 208 18.17 -3.47 11.47
CA ASN A 208 19.33 -4.29 11.82
C ASN A 208 20.64 -3.46 11.89
N TYR A 209 20.65 -2.45 12.76
CA TYR A 209 21.83 -1.64 13.06
C TYR A 209 22.25 -1.79 14.52
N GLY A 210 23.51 -1.49 14.80
CA GLY A 210 24.11 -1.66 16.12
C GLY A 210 25.29 -2.64 16.12
N SER A 211 25.99 -2.68 17.25
CA SER A 211 27.21 -3.47 17.47
C SER A 211 27.05 -4.55 18.55
N THR A 212 25.82 -4.79 19.02
CA THR A 212 25.53 -5.51 20.26
C THR A 212 25.34 -7.02 20.11
N GLY A 213 25.48 -7.60 18.91
CA GLY A 213 25.44 -9.06 18.72
C GLY A 213 24.94 -9.51 17.35
N HIS A 214 24.14 -10.59 17.33
CA HIS A 214 23.54 -11.19 16.13
C HIS A 214 22.40 -10.31 15.56
N GLY A 215 22.13 -10.42 14.26
CA GLY A 215 21.18 -9.54 13.58
C GLY A 215 19.75 -9.59 14.13
N VAL A 216 19.29 -10.74 14.64
CA VAL A 216 17.97 -10.87 15.29
C VAL A 216 17.85 -9.99 16.53
N SER A 217 18.88 -9.95 17.37
CA SER A 217 18.90 -9.13 18.59
C SER A 217 18.89 -7.64 18.28
N ASN A 218 19.62 -7.22 17.24
CA ASN A 218 19.58 -5.83 16.77
C ASN A 218 18.15 -5.42 16.36
N ILE A 219 17.46 -6.27 15.59
CA ILE A 219 16.09 -6.00 15.14
C ILE A 219 15.13 -5.93 16.33
N GLU A 220 15.24 -6.84 17.30
CA GLU A 220 14.40 -6.84 18.51
C GLU A 220 14.58 -5.60 19.38
N GLN A 221 15.79 -5.03 19.45
CA GLN A 221 16.06 -3.83 20.23
C GLN A 221 15.52 -2.56 19.54
N ASN A 222 15.49 -2.57 18.21
CA ASN A 222 15.14 -1.40 17.42
C ASN A 222 13.66 -1.34 17.00
N LEU A 223 12.91 -2.45 17.15
CA LEU A 223 11.48 -2.52 16.82
C LEU A 223 10.61 -2.71 18.07
N PRO A 224 9.42 -2.09 18.12
CA PRO A 224 8.49 -2.25 19.22
C PRO A 224 7.88 -3.66 19.22
N ARG A 225 7.61 -4.17 20.43
CA ARG A 225 6.89 -5.43 20.64
C ARG A 225 5.39 -5.26 20.41
N VAL A 226 4.77 -6.35 19.98
CA VAL A 226 3.32 -6.48 19.74
C VAL A 226 2.77 -7.54 20.69
N ASP A 227 1.64 -7.25 21.32
CA ASP A 227 0.95 -8.24 22.15
C ASP A 227 0.44 -9.40 21.27
N PRO A 228 0.48 -10.67 21.73
CA PRO A 228 0.03 -11.82 20.95
C PRO A 228 -1.39 -11.67 20.38
N LYS A 229 -2.29 -11.01 21.12
CA LYS A 229 -3.67 -10.75 20.67
C LYS A 229 -3.75 -9.83 19.46
N ASP A 230 -2.78 -8.93 19.28
CA ASP A 230 -2.77 -7.88 18.25
C ASP A 230 -1.92 -8.27 17.02
N VAL A 231 -1.39 -9.49 16.99
CA VAL A 231 -0.55 -9.97 15.88
C VAL A 231 -1.37 -10.13 14.61
N VAL A 232 -0.93 -9.47 13.55
CA VAL A 232 -1.54 -9.51 12.22
C VAL A 232 -0.50 -9.86 11.15
N PRO A 233 -0.93 -10.26 9.94
CA PRO A 233 -0.02 -10.45 8.83
C PRO A 233 0.86 -9.20 8.62
N GLY A 234 2.16 -9.43 8.54
CA GLY A 234 3.20 -8.40 8.41
C GLY A 234 3.93 -8.11 9.71
N ASN A 235 3.46 -8.60 10.86
CA ASN A 235 4.29 -8.60 12.06
C ASN A 235 5.42 -9.63 11.94
N LEU A 236 6.49 -9.43 12.70
CA LEU A 236 7.62 -10.34 12.78
C LEU A 236 7.44 -11.26 13.98
N ALA A 237 7.91 -12.49 13.87
CA ALA A 237 8.04 -13.41 14.99
C ALA A 237 9.51 -13.74 15.21
N THR A 238 9.97 -13.67 16.45
CA THR A 238 11.33 -14.05 16.86
C THR A 238 11.30 -15.32 17.69
N PHE A 239 12.35 -16.12 17.53
CA PHE A 239 12.47 -17.44 18.16
C PHE A 239 13.85 -17.60 18.77
N TYR A 240 13.90 -18.10 20.00
CA TYR A 240 15.13 -18.43 20.71
C TYR A 240 15.20 -19.93 20.94
N PHE A 241 16.11 -20.58 20.23
CA PHE A 241 16.38 -22.00 20.36
C PHE A 241 17.50 -22.26 21.39
N PRO A 242 17.63 -23.50 21.89
CA PRO A 242 18.71 -23.89 22.79
C PRO A 242 20.11 -23.53 22.23
N ALA A 243 21.02 -23.16 23.13
CA ALA A 243 22.34 -22.60 22.78
C ALA A 243 23.30 -23.61 22.12
N ASP A 244 22.97 -24.89 22.16
CA ASP A 244 23.67 -26.00 21.52
C ASP A 244 23.31 -26.16 20.03
N GLU A 245 22.36 -25.39 19.51
CA GLU A 245 22.07 -25.35 18.08
C GLU A 245 22.99 -24.38 17.32
N ASP A 246 23.27 -24.70 16.05
CA ASP A 246 24.08 -23.88 15.14
C ASP A 246 23.49 -22.47 14.88
N ALA A 247 22.19 -22.26 15.17
CA ALA A 247 21.48 -21.00 15.00
C ALA A 247 20.48 -20.75 16.13
N PRO A 248 20.92 -20.30 17.32
CA PRO A 248 20.06 -20.15 18.50
C PRO A 248 19.06 -18.99 18.40
N TYR A 249 19.18 -18.12 17.40
CA TYR A 249 18.30 -16.99 17.18
C TYR A 249 17.71 -17.04 15.77
N HIS A 250 16.39 -16.89 15.68
CA HIS A 250 15.69 -16.93 14.40
C HIS A 250 14.58 -15.89 14.32
N ILE A 251 14.32 -15.41 13.10
CA ILE A 251 13.28 -14.41 12.84
C ILE A 251 12.58 -14.70 11.51
N GLY A 252 11.30 -14.35 11.42
CA GLY A 252 10.55 -14.37 10.17
C GLY A 252 9.41 -13.36 10.18
N ILE A 253 8.85 -13.10 9.00
CA ILE A 253 7.67 -12.25 8.82
C ILE A 253 6.42 -13.13 8.70
N ILE A 254 5.37 -12.78 9.43
CA ILE A 254 4.11 -13.50 9.43
C ILE A 254 3.33 -13.14 8.16
N SER A 255 3.02 -14.12 7.32
CA SER A 255 2.30 -13.92 6.06
C SER A 255 0.80 -14.21 6.16
N SER A 256 0.38 -14.97 7.18
CA SER A 256 -1.02 -15.24 7.50
C SER A 256 -1.20 -15.60 8.98
N VAL A 257 -2.38 -15.33 9.55
CA VAL A 257 -2.73 -15.68 10.94
C VAL A 257 -4.11 -16.33 10.93
N GLN A 258 -4.25 -17.48 11.57
CA GLN A 258 -5.52 -18.17 11.82
C GLN A 258 -5.90 -18.02 13.28
N ARG A 259 -7.16 -17.66 13.54
CA ARG A 259 -7.68 -17.40 14.89
C ARG A 259 -8.90 -18.27 15.18
N ASP A 260 -9.10 -18.57 16.46
CA ASP A 260 -10.33 -19.19 16.95
C ASP A 260 -11.49 -18.18 17.06
N GLU A 261 -12.68 -18.67 17.39
CA GLU A 261 -13.88 -17.83 17.57
C GLU A 261 -13.74 -16.82 18.73
N ALA A 262 -12.83 -17.08 19.69
CA ALA A 262 -12.52 -16.17 20.79
C ALA A 262 -11.45 -15.14 20.43
N GLY A 263 -10.91 -15.18 19.20
CA GLY A 263 -9.89 -14.28 18.71
C GLY A 263 -8.45 -14.67 19.09
N ASN A 264 -8.20 -15.82 19.71
CA ASN A 264 -6.84 -16.29 20.00
C ASN A 264 -6.20 -16.89 18.75
N ILE A 265 -4.87 -16.78 18.64
CA ILE A 265 -4.13 -17.31 17.50
C ILE A 265 -4.00 -18.82 17.64
N GLN A 266 -4.53 -19.55 16.66
CA GLN A 266 -4.36 -21.01 16.55
C GLN A 266 -3.10 -21.36 15.77
N SER A 267 -2.82 -20.64 14.68
CA SER A 267 -1.62 -20.86 13.87
C SER A 267 -1.25 -19.60 13.09
N PHE A 268 -0.01 -19.52 12.64
CA PHE A 268 0.41 -18.50 11.68
C PHE A 268 1.38 -19.08 10.66
N THR A 269 1.40 -18.50 9.46
CA THR A 269 2.41 -18.83 8.43
C THR A 269 3.54 -17.82 8.49
N LEU A 270 4.77 -18.31 8.54
CA LEU A 270 5.99 -17.54 8.63
C LEU A 270 6.78 -17.64 7.32
N ILE A 271 7.15 -16.52 6.72
CA ILE A 271 8.18 -16.44 5.68
C ILE A 271 9.52 -16.21 6.39
N HIS A 272 10.47 -17.11 6.18
CA HIS A 272 11.78 -17.06 6.83
C HIS A 272 12.88 -17.69 5.97
N SER A 273 14.15 -17.46 6.35
CA SER A 273 15.30 -18.16 5.77
C SER A 273 15.92 -19.05 6.84
N SER A 274 16.17 -20.32 6.54
CA SER A 274 16.86 -21.26 7.45
C SER A 274 18.12 -21.83 6.79
N GLY A 275 19.15 -22.13 7.58
CA GLY A 275 20.47 -22.50 7.02
C GLY A 275 20.47 -23.76 6.14
N SER A 276 19.59 -24.72 6.42
CA SER A 276 19.51 -26.00 5.71
C SER A 276 18.56 -26.00 4.52
N ILE A 277 17.64 -25.04 4.43
CA ILE A 277 16.59 -25.00 3.38
C ILE A 277 16.68 -23.70 2.56
N GLY A 278 17.28 -22.64 3.10
CA GLY A 278 17.19 -21.27 2.57
C GLY A 278 15.80 -20.68 2.85
N LEU A 279 15.36 -19.79 1.96
CA LEU A 279 14.06 -19.13 2.06
C LEU A 279 12.90 -20.13 1.88
N ASN A 280 11.91 -20.06 2.76
CA ASN A 280 10.72 -20.90 2.74
C ASN A 280 9.55 -20.29 3.53
N GLU A 281 8.36 -20.88 3.38
CA GLU A 281 7.25 -20.69 4.32
C GLU A 281 7.14 -21.88 5.27
N LYS A 282 6.78 -21.60 6.52
CA LYS A 282 6.41 -22.62 7.51
C LYS A 282 5.16 -22.17 8.25
N THR A 283 4.16 -23.04 8.32
CA THR A 283 3.02 -22.85 9.22
C THR A 283 3.38 -23.37 10.60
N VAL A 284 3.23 -22.52 11.61
CA VAL A 284 3.51 -22.81 13.02
C VAL A 284 2.17 -22.92 13.74
N PRO A 285 1.72 -24.14 14.10
CA PRO A 285 0.55 -24.31 14.94
C PRO A 285 0.91 -24.00 16.40
N LEU A 286 0.09 -23.19 17.08
CA LEU A 286 0.24 -22.85 18.50
C LEU A 286 -0.47 -23.88 19.39
N ASP A 287 -0.23 -25.16 19.11
CA ASP A 287 -0.81 -26.31 19.82
C ASP A 287 0.02 -26.76 21.04
N GLY A 288 1.11 -26.04 21.33
CA GLY A 288 2.08 -26.36 22.38
C GLY A 288 2.98 -27.54 22.07
N LYS A 289 2.91 -28.12 20.87
CA LYS A 289 3.71 -29.29 20.46
C LYS A 289 4.77 -28.94 19.42
N ASP A 290 4.46 -28.05 18.48
CA ASP A 290 5.41 -27.64 17.44
C ASP A 290 6.67 -26.99 18.04
N TYR A 291 7.81 -27.27 17.42
CA TYR A 291 9.11 -26.83 17.90
C TYR A 291 9.27 -25.31 17.89
N TYR A 292 8.78 -24.64 16.85
CA TYR A 292 8.84 -23.18 16.77
C TYR A 292 7.87 -22.54 17.77
N ALA A 293 6.67 -23.12 17.92
CA ALA A 293 5.67 -22.62 18.86
C ALA A 293 6.17 -22.55 20.31
N LYS A 294 7.01 -23.51 20.73
CA LYS A 294 7.62 -23.55 22.07
C LYS A 294 8.70 -22.51 22.31
N HIS A 295 9.29 -21.98 21.25
CA HIS A 295 10.48 -21.13 21.31
C HIS A 295 10.21 -19.69 20.87
N ILE A 296 8.94 -19.28 20.78
CA ILE A 296 8.58 -17.89 20.45
C ILE A 296 9.08 -16.96 21.57
N SER A 297 9.97 -16.03 21.22
CA SER A 297 10.48 -14.99 22.12
C SER A 297 9.57 -13.76 22.14
N GLY A 298 8.97 -13.43 20.98
CA GLY A 298 8.06 -12.31 20.88
C GLY A 298 7.60 -12.02 19.45
N TYR A 299 6.75 -11.00 19.36
CA TYR A 299 6.26 -10.44 18.11
C TYR A 299 6.66 -8.98 18.00
N LEU A 300 7.02 -8.54 16.80
CA LEU A 300 7.47 -7.16 16.53
C LEU A 300 6.64 -6.55 15.38
N LYS A 301 6.54 -5.23 15.35
CA LYS A 301 6.03 -4.49 14.18
C LYS A 301 7.10 -3.56 13.62
N PHE A 302 7.06 -3.35 12.31
CA PHE A 302 8.03 -2.51 11.59
C PHE A 302 7.38 -1.40 10.76
N ASP A 303 6.06 -1.44 10.56
CA ASP A 303 5.25 -0.37 9.98
C ASP A 303 5.14 0.79 10.98
N MET A 304 6.10 1.68 10.90
CA MET A 304 6.30 2.81 11.80
C MET A 304 6.08 4.14 11.08
N ILE A 305 6.26 4.16 9.75
CA ILE A 305 6.13 5.30 8.87
C ILE A 305 4.84 5.15 8.05
N PRO A 306 3.94 6.14 8.02
CA PRO A 306 2.74 6.11 7.18
C PRO A 306 2.96 5.85 5.70
N ASP A 307 1.98 5.22 5.05
CA ASP A 307 2.09 4.77 3.66
C ASP A 307 2.43 5.91 2.66
N PRO A 308 3.48 5.76 1.83
CA PRO A 308 3.72 6.70 0.75
C PRO A 308 2.62 6.52 -0.31
N VAL A 309 2.02 7.64 -0.75
CA VAL A 309 0.93 7.57 -1.71
C VAL A 309 1.41 6.95 -3.02
N LYS A 310 0.63 5.99 -3.53
CA LYS A 310 0.87 5.34 -4.82
C LYS A 310 0.87 6.42 -5.90
N LYS A 311 2.03 6.69 -6.52
CA LYS A 311 2.08 7.48 -7.75
C LYS A 311 1.21 6.76 -8.77
N VAL A 312 0.09 7.37 -9.13
CA VAL A 312 -0.71 6.88 -10.25
C VAL A 312 0.13 7.17 -11.48
N ASN A 313 0.85 6.17 -11.98
CA ASN A 313 1.37 6.24 -13.32
C ASN A 313 0.14 6.35 -14.22
N ALA A 314 0.01 7.51 -14.88
CA ALA A 314 -0.95 7.74 -15.94
C ALA A 314 -0.66 6.76 -17.09
N SER A 315 -1.05 5.51 -16.89
CA SER A 315 -1.09 4.50 -17.93
C SER A 315 -2.41 4.74 -18.63
N LEU A 316 -2.29 5.21 -19.86
CA LEU A 316 -3.37 5.49 -20.80
C LEU A 316 -4.47 4.42 -20.73
N TYR A 317 -5.69 4.85 -20.42
CA TYR A 317 -6.94 4.16 -20.72
C TYR A 317 -7.75 5.01 -21.71
#